data_AF-A0A432QFX7-F1
#
_entry.id   AF-A0A432QFX7-F1
#
_cell.length_a   1.000
_cell.length_b   1.000
_cell.length_c   1.000
_cell.angle_alpha   90.00
_cell.angle_beta   90.00
_cell.angle_gamma   90.00
#
_symmetry.space_group_name_H-M   'P 1'
#
loop_
_entity.id
_entity.type
_entity.pdbx_description
1 polymer ?
#
loop_
_entity_poly.entity_id
_entity_poly.type
_entity_poly.pdbx_seq_one_letter_code
_entity_poly.pdbx_strand_id
1 'polypeptide(L)'
;VITENKIEGQILHIDRFGNIRSNITTGDLSTFQPMDFGGIRLKGHQVNTISNTYSDVAAGNLVALVDSSGYLEIAMNKGNAAQQTKCKPGDQILVIINTDNH
;
A
#
# COMPACT_ATOMS: atom_id res chain seq x y z
N VAL A 1 -3.93 0.56 -13.31
CA VAL A 1 -3.13 0.90 -14.52
C VAL A 1 -1.67 0.75 -14.16
N ILE A 2 -0.86 0.10 -14.99
CA ILE A 2 0.58 -0.06 -14.75
C ILE A 2 1.31 0.77 -15.81
N THR A 3 2.30 1.53 -15.39
CA THR A 3 3.19 2.36 -16.23
C THR A 3 4.63 2.16 -15.76
N GLU A 4 5.60 2.65 -16.53
CA GLU A 4 7.03 2.47 -16.24
C GLU A 4 7.46 2.94 -14.84
N ASN A 5 6.80 3.96 -14.27
CA ASN A 5 7.20 4.57 -13.00
C ASN A 5 6.14 4.47 -11.87
N LYS A 6 5.01 3.78 -12.11
CA LYS A 6 3.98 3.60 -11.07
C LYS A 6 2.95 2.52 -11.41
N ILE A 7 2.31 2.03 -10.35
CA ILE A 7 1.06 1.28 -10.39
C ILE A 7 -0.04 2.14 -9.80
N GLU A 8 -1.09 2.40 -10.57
CA GLU A 8 -2.31 3.05 -10.09
C GLU A 8 -3.39 2.03 -9.78
N GLY A 9 -3.86 2.05 -8.53
CA GLY A 9 -4.94 1.23 -8.03
C GLY A 9 -6.03 2.05 -7.36
N GLN A 10 -7.01 1.33 -6.81
CA GLN A 10 -8.12 1.88 -6.05
C GLN A 10 -8.36 1.05 -4.80
N ILE A 11 -8.89 1.71 -3.76
CA ILE A 11 -9.34 1.02 -2.55
C ILE A 11 -10.58 0.19 -2.89
N LEU A 12 -10.49 -1.13 -2.68
CA LEU A 12 -11.59 -2.07 -2.87
C LEU A 12 -12.55 -2.03 -1.70
N HIS A 13 -12.02 -2.17 -0.48
CA HIS A 13 -12.82 -2.14 0.73
C HIS A 13 -11.95 -1.81 1.95
N ILE A 14 -12.64 -1.49 3.04
CA ILE A 14 -12.07 -1.30 4.36
C ILE A 14 -12.68 -2.37 5.26
N ASP A 15 -11.85 -3.15 5.95
CA ASP A 15 -12.32 -4.18 6.87
C ASP A 15 -12.82 -3.59 8.20
N ARG A 16 -13.33 -4.45 9.09
CA ARG A 16 -13.85 -4.02 10.40
C ARG A 16 -12.78 -3.45 11.36
N PHE A 17 -11.50 -3.75 11.13
CA PHE A 17 -10.38 -3.26 11.92
C PHE A 17 -9.84 -1.92 11.40
N GLY A 18 -10.23 -1.54 10.17
CA GLY A 18 -9.79 -0.34 9.50
C GLY A 18 -8.58 -0.56 8.58
N ASN A 19 -8.28 -1.81 8.23
CA ASN A 19 -7.31 -2.12 7.19
C ASN A 19 -7.91 -1.82 5.82
N ILE A 20 -7.08 -1.32 4.92
CA ILE A 20 -7.49 -0.76 3.64
C ILE A 20 -6.94 -1.65 2.54
N ARG A 21 -7.80 -2.46 1.91
CA ARG A 21 -7.40 -3.32 0.80
C ARG A 21 -7.51 -2.58 -0.53
N SER A 22 -6.48 -2.66 -1.36
CA SER A 22 -6.50 -2.16 -2.73
C SER A 22 -6.73 -3.27 -3.75
N ASN A 23 -6.93 -2.89 -5.02
CA ASN A 23 -6.98 -3.83 -6.14
C ASN A 23 -5.60 -4.16 -6.74
N ILE A 24 -4.52 -3.67 -6.13
CA ILE A 24 -3.15 -3.97 -6.57
C ILE A 24 -2.77 -5.34 -6.02
N THR A 25 -2.32 -6.24 -6.89
CA THR A 25 -1.98 -7.62 -6.55
C THR A 25 -0.47 -7.83 -6.45
N THR A 26 -0.06 -8.94 -5.86
CA THR A 26 1.34 -9.41 -5.91
C THR A 26 1.84 -9.57 -7.34
N GLY A 27 0.98 -9.99 -8.27
CA GLY A 27 1.31 -10.07 -9.70
C GLY A 27 1.67 -8.71 -10.27
N ASP A 28 0.91 -7.66 -9.94
CA ASP A 28 1.20 -6.29 -10.35
C ASP A 28 2.52 -5.79 -9.73
N LEU A 29 2.74 -6.04 -8.44
CA LEU A 29 3.98 -5.67 -7.75
C LEU A 29 5.22 -6.38 -8.30
N SER A 30 5.07 -7.62 -8.78
CA SER A 30 6.17 -8.44 -9.32
C SER A 30 6.61 -7.99 -10.72
N THR A 31 5.94 -7.00 -11.33
CA THR A 31 6.36 -6.42 -12.61
C THR A 31 7.60 -5.52 -12.48
N PHE A 32 8.01 -5.19 -11.25
CA PHE A 32 9.17 -4.35 -10.95
C PHE A 32 10.13 -5.05 -9.99
N GLN A 33 11.39 -4.62 -9.98
CA GLN A 33 12.33 -5.14 -8.99
C GLN A 33 12.07 -4.49 -7.62
N PRO A 34 12.26 -5.24 -6.52
CA PRO A 34 12.10 -4.67 -5.17
C PRO A 34 12.95 -3.43 -4.90
N MET A 35 14.12 -3.31 -5.55
CA MET A 35 15.03 -2.16 -5.41
C MET A 35 14.50 -0.88 -6.08
N ASP A 36 13.54 -1.00 -6.99
CA ASP A 36 12.93 0.13 -7.68
C ASP A 36 11.72 0.69 -6.89
N PHE A 37 11.38 0.10 -5.74
CA PHE A 37 10.23 0.54 -4.97
C PHE A 37 10.45 1.95 -4.38
N GLY A 38 9.65 2.92 -4.84
CA GLY A 38 9.70 4.32 -4.41
C GLY A 38 8.69 4.69 -3.33
N GLY A 39 7.89 3.73 -2.85
CA GLY A 39 6.88 3.93 -1.81
C GLY A 39 5.43 3.93 -2.32
N ILE A 40 4.49 3.91 -1.38
CA ILE A 40 3.05 3.92 -1.63
C ILE A 40 2.46 5.24 -1.18
N ARG A 41 1.60 5.84 -2.00
CA ARG A 41 0.87 7.08 -1.69
C ARG A 41 -0.63 6.82 -1.61
N LEU A 42 -1.24 7.31 -0.53
CA LEU A 42 -2.67 7.25 -0.30
C LEU A 42 -3.12 8.51 0.45
N LYS A 43 -4.00 9.33 -0.15
CA LYS A 43 -4.61 10.50 0.51
C LYS A 43 -3.59 11.41 1.23
N GLY A 44 -2.47 11.71 0.58
CA GLY A 44 -1.39 12.53 1.14
C GLY A 44 -0.49 11.84 2.17
N HIS A 45 -0.76 10.58 2.50
CA HIS A 45 0.12 9.74 3.32
C HIS A 45 1.08 8.96 2.42
N GLN A 46 2.28 8.71 2.94
CA GLN A 46 3.31 7.93 2.27
C GLN A 46 3.77 6.78 3.16
N VAL A 47 3.87 5.59 2.57
CA VAL A 47 4.40 4.37 3.21
C VAL A 47 5.60 3.91 2.40
N ASN A 48 6.78 3.84 3.01
CA ASN A 48 8.05 3.66 2.28
C ASN A 48 8.50 2.20 2.17
N THR A 49 7.78 1.26 2.75
CA THR A 49 8.14 -0.16 2.75
C THR A 49 6.90 -1.04 2.65
N ILE A 50 7.03 -2.18 1.99
CA ILE A 50 6.10 -3.30 2.12
C ILE A 50 6.69 -4.25 3.16
N SER A 51 5.99 -4.41 4.27
CA SER A 51 6.38 -5.18 5.45
C SER A 51 5.79 -6.60 5.41
N ASN A 52 6.38 -7.50 6.19
CA ASN A 52 5.86 -8.87 6.33
C ASN A 52 4.75 -8.93 7.38
N THR A 53 4.86 -8.10 8.43
CA THR A 53 3.90 -8.08 9.52
C THR A 53 3.53 -6.66 9.94
N TYR A 54 2.37 -6.51 10.58
CA TYR A 54 1.95 -5.23 11.15
C TYR A 54 2.94 -4.69 12.21
N SER A 55 3.69 -5.57 12.87
CA SER A 55 4.62 -5.22 13.95
C SER A 55 5.97 -4.69 13.46
N ASP A 56 6.19 -4.66 12.14
CA ASP A 56 7.44 -4.17 11.54
C ASP A 56 7.57 -2.63 11.65
N VAL A 57 6.50 -1.93 12.05
CA VAL A 57 6.49 -0.49 12.35
C VAL A 57 6.05 -0.22 13.78
N ALA A 58 6.35 0.97 14.33
CA ALA A 58 5.87 1.37 15.65
C ALA A 58 4.33 1.46 15.72
N ALA A 59 3.77 1.27 16.92
CA ALA A 59 2.33 1.44 17.15
C ALA A 59 1.87 2.84 16.74
N GLY A 60 0.73 2.92 16.04
CA GLY A 60 0.18 4.14 15.47
C GLY A 60 0.70 4.50 14.08
N ASN A 61 1.72 3.80 13.56
CA ASN A 61 2.24 4.05 12.22
C ASN A 61 1.54 3.19 11.16
N LEU A 62 1.43 3.75 9.96
CA LEU A 62 0.96 3.03 8.79
C LEU A 62 1.99 1.99 8.34
N VAL A 63 1.49 0.88 7.84
CA VAL A 63 2.26 -0.23 7.29
C VAL A 63 1.56 -0.73 6.02
N ALA A 64 2.34 -1.03 4.99
CA ALA A 64 1.86 -1.70 3.81
C ALA A 64 2.28 -3.17 3.87
N LEU A 65 1.39 -4.08 3.49
CA LEU A 65 1.66 -5.50 3.44
C LEU A 65 0.86 -6.15 2.31
N VAL A 66 1.28 -7.34 1.93
CA VAL A 66 0.49 -8.21 1.07
C VAL A 66 -0.36 -9.11 1.97
N ASP A 67 -1.67 -9.07 1.79
CA ASP A 67 -2.57 -9.91 2.56
C ASP A 67 -2.53 -11.39 2.10
N SER A 68 -3.21 -12.27 2.83
CA SER A 68 -3.25 -13.70 2.51
C SER A 68 -3.91 -14.03 1.17
N SER A 69 -4.62 -13.07 0.57
CA SER A 69 -5.26 -13.20 -0.75
C SER A 69 -4.41 -12.61 -1.88
N GLY A 70 -3.20 -12.13 -1.58
CA GLY A 70 -2.28 -11.57 -2.57
C GLY A 70 -2.57 -10.12 -2.97
N TYR A 71 -3.32 -9.36 -2.17
CA TYR A 71 -3.61 -7.95 -2.42
C TYR A 71 -2.77 -7.04 -1.54
N LEU A 72 -2.37 -5.89 -2.09
CA LEU A 72 -1.74 -4.83 -1.33
C LEU A 72 -2.75 -4.20 -0.37
N GLU A 73 -2.41 -4.21 0.90
CA GLU A 73 -3.19 -3.70 2.02
C GLU A 73 -2.40 -2.62 2.77
N ILE A 74 -3.07 -1.54 3.16
CA ILE A 74 -2.56 -0.53 4.08
C ILE A 74 -3.24 -0.71 5.43
N ALA A 75 -2.44 -0.97 6.45
CA ALA A 75 -2.88 -1.15 7.82
C ALA A 75 -2.15 -0.19 8.76
N MET A 76 -2.48 -0.23 10.04
CA MET A 76 -1.81 0.54 11.08
C MET A 76 -1.51 -0.38 12.26
N ASN A 77 -0.26 -0.36 12.74
CA ASN A 77 0.08 -1.16 13.91
C ASN A 77 -0.69 -0.65 15.14
N LYS A 78 -1.54 -1.50 15.75
CA LYS A 78 -2.40 -1.14 16.89
C LYS A 78 -3.25 0.12 16.65
N GLY A 79 -3.77 0.29 15.44
CA GLY A 79 -4.64 1.43 15.12
C GLY A 79 -5.53 1.17 13.92
N ASN A 80 -6.21 2.22 13.45
CA ASN A 80 -7.15 2.17 12.34
C ASN A 80 -6.63 3.01 11.17
N ALA A 81 -6.16 2.36 10.11
CA ALA A 81 -5.56 3.04 8.96
C ALA A 81 -6.59 3.88 8.19
N ALA A 82 -7.82 3.38 8.04
CA ALA A 82 -8.89 4.10 7.37
C ALA A 82 -9.27 5.41 8.07
N GLN A 83 -9.32 5.42 9.41
CA GLN A 83 -9.57 6.64 10.18
C GLN A 83 -8.44 7.66 10.01
N GLN A 84 -7.19 7.21 10.04
CA GLN A 84 -6.03 8.09 9.88
C GLN A 84 -5.98 8.72 8.48
N THR A 85 -6.12 7.88 7.45
CA THR A 85 -6.00 8.31 6.05
C THR A 85 -7.26 9.00 5.52
N LYS A 86 -8.40 8.79 6.18
CA LYS A 86 -9.74 9.22 5.75
C LYS A 86 -10.07 8.75 4.33
N CYS A 87 -9.53 7.59 3.92
CA CYS A 87 -9.82 7.00 2.64
C CYS A 87 -11.20 6.32 2.64
N LYS A 88 -11.72 6.06 1.44
CA LYS A 88 -12.97 5.31 1.22
C LYS A 88 -12.81 4.39 0.00
N PRO A 89 -13.66 3.35 -0.16
CA PRO A 89 -13.70 2.58 -1.38
C PRO A 89 -13.83 3.48 -2.62
N GLY A 90 -13.04 3.16 -3.66
CA GLY A 90 -12.91 3.96 -4.88
C GLY A 90 -11.87 5.08 -4.81
N ASP A 91 -11.34 5.44 -3.64
CA ASP A 91 -10.20 6.37 -3.57
C ASP A 91 -8.96 5.76 -4.24
N GLN A 92 -8.13 6.61 -4.83
CA GLN A 92 -6.91 6.20 -5.53
C GLN A 92 -5.78 5.85 -4.56
N ILE A 93 -5.00 4.83 -4.91
CA ILE A 93 -3.72 4.47 -4.29
C ILE A 93 -2.66 4.33 -5.39
N LEU A 94 -1.44 4.77 -5.09
CA LEU A 94 -0.32 4.74 -6.04
C LEU A 94 0.86 3.99 -5.43
N VAL A 95 1.42 3.04 -6.17
CA VAL A 95 2.77 2.52 -5.90
C VAL A 95 3.72 3.27 -6.82
N ILE A 96 4.70 3.94 -6.27
CA ILE A 96 5.73 4.68 -7.02
C ILE A 96 6.89 3.73 -7.29
N ILE A 97 7.40 3.75 -8.51
CA ILE A 97 8.57 3.00 -8.95
C ILE A 97 9.62 4.02 -9.39
N ASN A 98 10.82 3.92 -8.82
CA ASN A 98 11.97 4.73 -9.17
C ASN A 98 12.63 4.11 -10.40
N THR A 99 12.57 4.81 -11.53
CA THR A 99 13.14 4.34 -12.80
C THR A 99 14.63 4.67 -12.96
N ASP A 100 15.21 5.40 -12.01
CA ASP A 100 16.60 5.86 -12.05
C ASP A 100 17.47 5.13 -11.02
N ASN A 101 17.76 3.85 -11.29
CA ASN A 101 18.85 3.12 -10.64
C ASN A 101 20.02 3.00 -11.65
N HIS A 102 20.59 4.13 -12.05
CA HIS A 102 21.85 4.22 -12.80
C HIS A 102 22.91 4.99 -12.02
#